data_AF-A0A7L7W0X9-F1
#
_entry.id   AF-A0A7L7W0X9-F1
#
_cell.length_a   1.000
_cell.length_b   1.000
_cell.length_c   1.000
_cell.angle_alpha   90.00
_cell.angle_beta   90.00
_cell.angle_gamma   90.00
#
_symmetry.space_group_name_H-M   'P 1'
#
loop_
_entity.id
_entity.type
_entity.pdbx_description
1 polymer ?
#
loop_
_entity_poly.entity_id
_entity_poly.type
_entity_poly.pdbx_seq_one_letter_code
_entity_poly.pdbx_strand_id
1 'polypeptide(L)'
;MDSTPCSQIPLPAHIVIRDTSGTTVREATSNGQGEFQLELPAGTYELHAANLSGAPLPAASPQQVVIEAGSITEVNVAFDSGVR
;
A
#
# COMPACT_ATOMS: atom_id res chain seq x y z
N MET A 1 -2.56 -11.39 -32.21
CA MET A 1 -2.31 -10.16 -31.42
C MET A 1 -3.12 -10.29 -30.14
N ASP A 2 -2.72 -11.20 -29.25
CA ASP A 2 -3.36 -11.37 -27.95
C ASP A 2 -2.55 -10.56 -26.96
N SER A 3 -2.91 -9.28 -26.85
CA SER A 3 -2.37 -8.37 -25.86
C SER A 3 -3.52 -7.98 -24.94
N THR A 4 -4.07 -8.94 -24.20
CA THR A 4 -4.78 -8.60 -22.98
C THR A 4 -3.74 -7.93 -22.09
N PRO A 5 -3.79 -6.60 -21.88
CA PRO A 5 -2.94 -6.02 -20.84
C PRO A 5 -3.34 -6.78 -19.57
N CYS A 6 -2.36 -7.36 -18.88
CA CYS A 6 -2.57 -7.85 -17.53
C CYS A 6 -3.12 -6.65 -16.77
N SER A 7 -4.45 -6.59 -16.64
CA SER A 7 -5.14 -5.34 -16.38
C SER A 7 -4.70 -4.96 -14.97
N GLN A 8 -4.02 -3.82 -14.83
CA GLN A 8 -3.75 -3.23 -13.52
C GLN A 8 -5.11 -2.88 -12.95
N ILE A 9 -5.77 -3.86 -12.32
CA ILE A 9 -7.07 -3.68 -11.72
C ILE A 9 -6.81 -2.95 -10.41
N PRO A 10 -7.26 -1.71 -10.26
CA PRO A 10 -7.19 -1.04 -8.99
C PRO A 10 -7.93 -1.89 -7.95
N LEU A 11 -7.23 -2.24 -6.89
CA LEU A 11 -7.74 -3.11 -5.84
C LEU A 11 -7.86 -2.29 -4.54
N PRO A 12 -9.03 -2.31 -3.88
CA PRO A 12 -9.15 -1.75 -2.55
C PRO A 12 -8.36 -2.63 -1.56
N ALA A 13 -7.51 -1.97 -0.78
CA ALA A 13 -6.54 -2.58 0.12
C ALA A 13 -6.55 -1.86 1.47
N HIS A 14 -6.34 -2.62 2.55
CA HIS A 14 -6.08 -2.08 3.87
C HIS A 14 -4.61 -1.74 4.00
N ILE A 15 -4.32 -0.45 4.16
CA ILE A 15 -2.98 0.09 4.37
C ILE A 15 -2.77 0.28 5.86
N VAL A 16 -1.73 -0.34 6.40
CA VAL A 16 -1.28 -0.21 7.78
C VAL A 16 0.10 0.41 7.78
N ILE A 17 0.22 1.57 8.40
CA ILE A 17 1.47 2.28 8.59
C ILE A 17 1.99 1.96 9.99
N ARG A 18 3.18 1.40 10.07
CA ARG A 18 3.89 1.11 11.31
C ARG A 18 5.09 2.02 11.46
N ASP A 19 5.44 2.38 12.69
CA ASP A 19 6.71 3.05 12.96
C ASP A 19 7.87 2.06 13.06
N THR A 20 9.09 2.59 13.24
CA THR A 20 10.30 1.79 13.46
C THR A 20 10.28 0.88 14.69
N SER A 21 9.31 1.05 15.60
CA SER A 21 9.09 0.15 16.75
C SER A 21 8.15 -1.02 16.40
N GLY A 22 7.59 -1.03 15.19
CA GLY A 22 6.57 -1.99 14.75
C GLY A 22 5.17 -1.65 15.25
N THR A 23 4.97 -0.47 15.85
CA THR A 23 3.68 -0.03 16.35
C THR A 23 2.86 0.55 15.20
N THR A 24 1.61 0.11 15.05
CA THR A 24 0.69 0.73 14.10
C THR A 24 0.40 2.16 14.52
N VAL A 25 0.94 3.12 13.77
CA VAL A 25 0.66 4.54 13.97
C VAL A 25 -0.62 4.94 13.25
N ARG A 26 -0.90 4.30 12.11
CA ARG A 26 -2.08 4.63 11.34
C ARG A 26 -2.55 3.55 10.39
N GLU A 27 -3.82 3.61 10.04
CA GLU A 27 -4.47 2.71 9.11
C GLU A 27 -5.35 3.52 8.15
N ALA A 28 -5.40 3.10 6.90
CA ALA A 28 -6.22 3.69 5.85
C ALA A 28 -6.69 2.58 4.90
N THR A 29 -7.78 2.83 4.18
CA THR A 29 -8.26 1.90 3.15
C THR A 29 -8.15 2.60 1.80
N SER A 30 -7.50 1.96 0.83
CA SER A 30 -7.47 2.49 -0.53
C SER A 30 -8.84 2.41 -1.19
N ASN A 31 -9.13 3.40 -2.02
CA ASN A 31 -10.40 3.51 -2.73
C ASN A 31 -10.50 2.47 -3.86
N GLY A 32 -11.63 2.43 -4.57
CA GLY A 32 -11.82 1.55 -5.73
C GLY A 32 -10.92 1.85 -6.94
N GLN A 33 -10.07 2.89 -6.86
CA GLN A 33 -9.02 3.22 -7.81
C GLN A 33 -7.62 2.85 -7.29
N GLY A 34 -7.51 2.21 -6.12
CA GLY A 34 -6.24 1.83 -5.51
C GLY A 34 -5.48 3.00 -4.87
N GLU A 35 -6.09 4.18 -4.79
CA GLU A 35 -5.47 5.37 -4.23
C GLU A 35 -5.85 5.52 -2.75
N PHE A 36 -4.91 6.01 -1.94
CA PHE A 36 -5.12 6.36 -0.55
C PHE A 36 -4.36 7.64 -0.22
N GLN A 37 -4.88 8.42 0.72
CA GLN A 37 -4.22 9.61 1.22
C GLN A 37 -4.36 9.66 2.73
N LEU A 38 -3.26 9.98 3.40
CA LEU A 38 -3.21 10.08 4.85
C LEU A 38 -2.18 11.13 5.25
N GLU A 39 -2.49 11.91 6.28
CA GLU A 39 -1.56 12.84 6.90
C GLU A 39 -0.78 12.13 8.01
N LEU A 40 0.55 12.16 7.88
CA LEU A 40 1.48 11.60 8.86
C LEU A 40 2.50 12.68 9.26
N PRO A 41 2.94 12.70 10.53
CA PRO A 41 4.06 13.54 10.91
C PRO A 41 5.35 13.07 10.22
N ALA A 42 6.33 13.95 10.17
CA ALA A 42 7.63 13.61 9.61
C ALA A 42 8.30 12.48 10.40
N GLY A 43 8.78 11.46 9.71
CA GLY A 43 9.28 10.26 10.33
C GLY A 43 9.54 9.13 9.33
N THR A 44 10.13 8.05 9.82
CA THR A 44 10.31 6.80 9.06
C THR A 44 9.25 5.80 9.46
N TYR A 45 8.60 5.22 8.46
CA TYR A 45 7.50 4.29 8.63
C TYR A 45 7.65 3.08 7.70
N GLU A 46 7.03 1.97 8.08
CA GLU A 46 6.80 0.82 7.22
C GLU A 46 5.34 0.78 6.79
N LEU A 47 5.11 0.79 5.49
CA LEU A 47 3.81 0.63 4.87
C LEU A 47 3.57 -0.85 4.59
N HIS A 48 2.51 -1.39 5.19
CA HIS A 48 2.00 -2.72 4.93
C HIS A 48 0.66 -2.61 4.23
N ALA A 49 0.52 -3.21 3.05
CA ALA A 49 -0.76 -3.28 2.36
C ALA A 49 -1.28 -4.72 2.33
N ALA A 50 -2.53 -4.89 2.74
CA ALA A 50 -3.24 -6.16 2.74
C ALA A 50 -4.51 -6.04 1.91
N ASN A 51 -4.91 -7.11 1.21
CA ASN A 51 -6.20 -7.12 0.53
C ASN A 51 -7.36 -7.13 1.54
N LEU A 52 -8.52 -6.62 1.13
CA LEU A 52 -9.74 -6.62 1.98
C LEU A 52 -10.48 -7.96 1.99
N SER A 53 -10.12 -8.90 1.11
CA SER A 53 -10.77 -10.21 1.04
C SER A 53 -10.35 -11.15 2.17
N GLY A 54 -9.34 -10.78 2.97
CA GLY A 54 -8.77 -11.64 4.01
C GLY A 54 -8.03 -12.85 3.43
N ALA A 55 -7.79 -12.85 2.12
CA ALA A 55 -7.06 -13.89 1.43
C ALA A 55 -5.55 -13.67 1.60
N PRO A 56 -4.72 -14.73 1.59
CA PRO A 56 -3.26 -14.58 1.63
C PRO A 56 -2.70 -13.91 0.37
N LEU A 57 -3.45 -13.89 -0.74
CA LEU A 57 -3.10 -13.26 -1.99
C LEU A 57 -4.30 -12.49 -2.57
N PRO A 58 -4.06 -11.40 -3.33
CA PRO A 58 -2.73 -10.83 -3.62
C PRO A 58 -2.12 -10.15 -2.39
N ALA A 59 -0.80 -10.18 -2.26
CA ALA A 59 -0.07 -9.57 -1.15
C ALA A 59 0.90 -8.51 -1.66
N ALA A 60 1.09 -7.45 -0.88
CA ALA A 60 2.12 -6.46 -1.14
C ALA A 60 3.27 -6.66 -0.15
N SER A 61 4.50 -6.43 -0.63
CA SER A 61 5.66 -6.40 0.25
C SER A 61 5.67 -5.12 1.08
N PRO A 62 6.07 -5.18 2.37
CA PRO A 62 6.24 -3.98 3.18
C PRO A 62 7.21 -3.02 2.49
N GLN A 63 6.88 -1.73 2.46
CA GLN A 63 7.75 -0.69 1.92
C GLN A 63 8.12 0.31 3.01
N GLN A 64 9.40 0.63 3.11
CA GLN A 64 9.87 1.70 3.97
C GLN A 64 9.58 3.05 3.31
N VAL A 65 8.93 3.94 4.04
CA VAL A 65 8.53 5.29 3.60
C VAL A 65 9.10 6.29 4.58
N VAL A 66 9.77 7.32 4.05
CA VAL A 66 10.27 8.45 4.85
C VAL A 66 9.42 9.67 4.52
N ILE A 67 8.66 10.15 5.50
CA ILE A 67 7.82 11.34 5.38
C ILE A 67 8.64 12.53 5.84
N GLU A 68 8.80 13.53 4.97
CA GLU A 68 9.39 14.82 5.32
C GLU A 68 8.30 15.83 5.70
N ALA A 69 8.61 16.75 6.63
CA ALA A 69 7.65 17.72 7.11
C ALA A 69 7.20 18.66 5.98
N GLY A 70 5.90 18.67 5.69
CA GLY A 70 5.32 19.54 4.64
C GLY A 70 5.50 19.02 3.21
N SER A 71 6.01 17.80 3.03
CA SER A 71 6.13 17.14 1.71
C SER A 71 5.08 16.06 1.53
N ILE A 72 4.65 15.87 0.28
CA ILE A 72 3.84 14.73 -0.15
C ILE A 72 4.80 13.65 -0.62
N THR A 73 4.69 12.45 -0.04
CA THR A 73 5.48 11.29 -0.46
C THR A 73 4.58 10.35 -1.24
N GLU A 74 4.90 10.14 -2.52
CA GLU A 74 4.17 9.20 -3.37
C GLU A 74 4.82 7.82 -3.29
N VAL A 75 4.01 6.80 -3.05
CA VAL A 75 4.46 5.41 -2.88
C VAL A 75 3.68 4.51 -3.83
N ASN A 76 4.40 3.69 -4.59
CA ASN A 76 3.79 2.73 -5.49
C ASN A 76 3.75 1.35 -4.84
N VAL A 77 2.55 0.93 -4.46
CA VAL A 77 2.27 -0.36 -3.82
C VAL A 77 1.81 -1.35 -4.88
N ALA A 78 2.71 -2.27 -5.25
CA ALA A 78 2.39 -3.34 -6.18
C ALA A 78 1.92 -4.60 -5.43
N PHE A 79 0.74 -5.09 -5.81
CA PHE A 79 0.19 -6.35 -5.32
C PHE A 79 0.62 -7.49 -6.26
N ASP A 80 1.37 -8.44 -5.72
CA ASP A 80 1.73 -9.65 -6.45
C ASP A 80 0.59 -10.68 -6.30
N SER A 81 0.02 -11.11 -7.43
CA SER A 81 -1.07 -12.09 -7.48
C SER A 81 -0.58 -13.53 -7.33
N GLY A 82 0.73 -13.76 -7.28
CA GLY A 82 1.37 -15.07 -7.16
C GLY A 82 1.40 -15.87 -8.47
N VAL A 83 0.94 -15.30 -9.58
CA VAL A 83 0.97 -15.93 -10.91
C VAL A 83 2.35 -15.71 -11.54
N ARG A 84 3.01 -16.81 -11.90
CA ARG A 84 4.29 -16.86 -12.63
C ARG A 84 4.19 -17.84 -13.79
#